data_AF-A0A3M8EAW0-F1
#
_entry.id   AF-A0A3M8EAW0-F1
#
_cell.length_a   1.000
_cell.length_b   1.000
_cell.length_c   1.000
_cell.angle_alpha   90.00
_cell.angle_beta   90.00
_cell.angle_gamma   90.00
#
_symmetry.space_group_name_H-M   'P 1'
#
loop_
_entity.id
_entity.type
_entity.pdbx_description
1 polymer ?
#
loop_
_entity_poly.entity_id
_entity_poly.type
_entity_poly.pdbx_seq_one_letter_code
_entity_poly.pdbx_strand_id
1 'polypeptide(L)'
;MNTKEKKLEQYYFDIPYCNENEIFVLHHSEQQEQTEVHIINWNGKPVAKLYLDKKIRGLDVDVSQNYLFGIEELTECLYKFDLKKWIR
;
A
#
# COMPACT_ATOMS: atom_id res chain seq x y z
N MET A 1 -7.61 36.05 -5.33
CA MET A 1 -7.62 35.14 -4.16
C MET A 1 -6.68 33.98 -4.52
N ASN A 2 -5.49 33.90 -3.90
CA ASN A 2 -4.53 32.82 -4.19
C ASN A 2 -4.86 31.63 -3.29
N THR A 3 -5.56 30.63 -3.82
CA THR A 3 -5.66 29.33 -3.18
C THR A 3 -4.33 28.61 -3.39
N LYS A 4 -3.44 28.68 -2.40
CA LYS A 4 -2.35 27.71 -2.30
C LYS A 4 -3.00 26.37 -1.98
N GLU A 5 -3.14 25.51 -2.99
CA GLU A 5 -3.45 24.11 -2.77
C GLU A 5 -2.33 23.51 -1.93
N LYS A 6 -2.65 23.16 -0.68
CA LYS A 6 -1.71 22.48 0.19
C LYS A 6 -1.65 21.04 -0.29
N LYS A 7 -0.54 20.67 -0.93
CA LYS A 7 -0.29 19.29 -1.36
C LYS A 7 -0.45 18.39 -0.14
N LEU A 8 -1.28 17.36 -0.23
CA LEU A 8 -1.45 16.40 0.85
C LEU A 8 -0.13 15.64 1.01
N GLU A 9 0.54 15.79 2.14
CA GLU A 9 1.84 15.17 2.43
C GLU A 9 1.71 13.65 2.70
N GLN A 10 0.48 13.18 2.97
CA GLN A 10 0.13 11.80 3.26
C GLN A 10 -1.28 11.50 2.74
N TYR A 11 -1.44 10.43 1.98
CA TYR A 11 -2.74 10.00 1.45
C TYR A 11 -2.70 8.53 1.01
N TYR A 12 -3.90 7.95 0.82
CA TYR A 12 -4.10 6.56 0.44
C TYR A 12 -4.57 6.48 -1.01
N PHE A 13 -3.90 5.65 -1.82
CA PHE A 13 -4.21 5.49 -3.25
C PHE A 13 -5.03 4.25 -3.55
N ASP A 14 -4.61 3.11 -3.00
CA ASP A 14 -5.22 1.81 -3.28
C ASP A 14 -5.62 1.13 -1.99
N ILE A 15 -6.82 0.56 -2.01
CA ILE A 15 -7.42 -0.17 -0.88
C ILE A 15 -7.83 -1.58 -1.34
N PRO A 16 -6.88 -2.45 -1.72
CA PRO A 16 -7.24 -3.78 -2.17
C PRO A 16 -7.80 -4.63 -1.02
N TYR A 17 -8.86 -5.38 -1.34
CA TYR A 17 -9.51 -6.31 -0.42
C TYR A 17 -8.54 -7.43 -0.01
N CYS A 18 -8.39 -7.69 1.30
CA CYS A 18 -7.67 -8.86 1.80
C CYS A 18 -8.65 -9.98 2.17
N ASN A 19 -9.51 -9.73 3.15
CA ASN A 19 -10.48 -10.71 3.63
C ASN A 19 -11.67 -10.00 4.28
N GLU A 20 -12.61 -10.76 4.85
CA GLU A 20 -13.79 -10.22 5.54
C GLU A 20 -13.47 -9.32 6.74
N ASN A 21 -12.24 -9.35 7.24
CA ASN A 21 -11.79 -8.58 8.39
C ASN A 21 -10.86 -7.42 8.01
N GLU A 22 -10.13 -7.53 6.90
CA GLU A 22 -8.94 -6.73 6.62
C GLU A 22 -8.87 -6.20 5.17
N ILE A 23 -8.18 -5.08 5.02
CA ILE A 23 -7.81 -4.44 3.76
C ILE A 23 -6.33 -4.08 3.78
N PHE A 24 -5.69 -4.15 2.62
CA PHE A 24 -4.40 -3.53 2.39
C PHE A 24 -4.62 -2.06 2.02
N VAL A 25 -3.73 -1.19 2.45
CA VAL A 25 -3.80 0.23 2.15
C VAL A 25 -2.40 0.72 1.79
N LEU A 26 -2.25 1.21 0.56
CA LEU A 26 -1.02 1.85 0.12
C LEU A 26 -0.88 3.20 0.83
N HIS A 27 0.10 3.31 1.73
CA HIS A 27 0.45 4.57 2.37
C HIS A 27 1.56 5.24 1.56
N HIS A 28 1.27 6.43 1.01
CA HIS A 28 2.25 7.24 0.31
C HIS A 28 2.63 8.45 1.16
N SER A 29 3.94 8.65 1.35
CA SER A 29 4.50 9.86 1.93
C SER A 29 5.64 10.39 1.06
N GLU A 30 5.60 11.67 0.73
CA GLU A 30 6.67 12.31 -0.08
C GLU A 30 8.03 12.35 0.64
N GLN A 31 8.04 12.08 1.94
CA GLN A 31 9.25 12.09 2.77
C GLN A 31 9.85 10.68 2.97
N GLN A 32 9.18 9.62 2.52
CA GLN A 32 9.63 8.25 2.69
C GLN A 32 10.32 7.72 1.42
N GLU A 33 11.49 7.12 1.58
CA GLU A 33 12.23 6.46 0.49
C GLU A 33 11.66 5.07 0.15
N GLN A 34 10.86 4.49 1.06
CA GLN A 34 10.29 3.15 0.94
C GLN A 34 8.76 3.23 0.95
N THR A 35 8.11 2.35 0.19
CA THR A 35 6.66 2.22 0.26
C THR A 35 6.25 1.50 1.54
N GLU A 36 5.30 2.12 2.24
CA GLU A 36 4.63 1.54 3.39
C GLU A 36 3.24 1.03 2.99
N VAL A 37 2.94 -0.23 3.32
CA VAL A 37 1.61 -0.82 3.11
C VAL A 37 1.01 -1.14 4.47
N HIS A 38 -0.10 -0.52 4.80
CA HIS A 38 -0.83 -0.79 6.03
C HIS A 38 -1.81 -1.94 5.81
N ILE A 39 -1.92 -2.83 6.78
CA ILE A 39 -3.03 -3.78 6.88
C ILE A 39 -3.93 -3.22 7.97
N ILE A 40 -5.17 -2.91 7.61
CA ILE A 40 -6.14 -2.26 8.48
C ILE A 40 -7.41 -3.09 8.47
N ASN A 41 -8.08 -3.23 9.60
CA ASN A 41 -9.39 -3.85 9.61
C ASN A 41 -10.49 -2.89 9.11
N TRP A 42 -11.68 -3.41 8.84
CA TRP A 42 -12.82 -2.59 8.37
C TRP A 42 -13.29 -1.51 9.37
N ASN A 43 -12.88 -1.61 10.64
CA ASN A 43 -13.14 -0.58 11.65
C ASN A 43 -12.05 0.52 11.69
N GLY A 44 -11.08 0.50 10.77
CA GLY A 44 -9.98 1.46 10.71
C GLY A 44 -8.85 1.19 11.71
N LYS A 45 -8.88 0.06 12.43
CA LYS A 45 -7.82 -0.30 13.38
C LYS A 45 -6.63 -0.91 12.63
N PRO A 46 -5.40 -0.41 12.83
CA PRO A 46 -4.22 -1.01 12.22
C PRO A 46 -3.98 -2.41 12.79
N VAL A 47 -3.69 -3.34 11.89
CA VAL A 47 -3.33 -4.73 12.20
C VAL A 47 -1.83 -4.91 12.05
N ALA A 48 -1.26 -4.48 10.92
CA ALA A 48 0.15 -4.64 10.61
C ALA A 48 0.64 -3.60 9.59
N LYS A 49 1.95 -3.56 9.38
CA LYS A 49 2.63 -2.67 8.42
C LYS A 49 3.71 -3.45 7.68
N LEU A 50 3.81 -3.22 6.37
CA LEU A 50 4.80 -3.80 5.47
C LEU A 50 5.63 -2.68 4.86
N TYR A 51 6.92 -2.94 4.71
CA TYR A 51 7.84 -2.04 4.02
C TYR A 51 8.33 -2.74 2.75
N LEU A 52 8.09 -2.11 1.61
CA LEU A 52 8.60 -2.56 0.33
C LEU A 52 9.88 -1.80 0.01
N ASP A 53 10.87 -2.50 -0.53
CA ASP A 53 12.16 -1.94 -0.96
C ASP A 53 12.05 -1.15 -2.29
N LYS A 54 10.83 -0.90 -2.76
CA LYS A 54 10.48 -0.20 -3.99
C LYS A 54 9.47 0.89 -3.70
N LYS A 55 9.52 1.97 -4.48
CA LYS A 55 8.51 3.01 -4.46
C LYS A 55 7.37 2.63 -5.40
N ILE A 56 6.31 2.09 -4.83
CA ILE A 56 5.14 1.58 -5.54
C ILE A 56 4.07 2.67 -5.65
N ARG A 57 3.57 2.90 -6.87
CA ARG A 57 2.50 3.86 -7.17
C ARG A 57 1.11 3.23 -7.25
N GLY A 58 1.03 1.91 -7.29
CA GLY A 58 -0.24 1.21 -7.17
C GLY A 58 -0.09 -0.25 -6.78
N LEU A 59 -1.11 -0.78 -6.10
CA LEU A 59 -1.12 -2.11 -5.50
C LEU A 59 -2.38 -2.91 -5.85
N ASP A 60 -2.19 -4.21 -5.99
CA ASP A 60 -3.28 -5.20 -5.98
C ASP A 60 -2.83 -6.46 -5.22
N VAL A 61 -3.77 -7.28 -4.78
CA VAL A 61 -3.48 -8.45 -3.95
C VAL A 61 -4.20 -9.70 -4.46
N ASP A 62 -3.45 -10.78 -4.65
CA ASP A 62 -3.99 -12.13 -4.80
C ASP A 62 -3.85 -12.86 -3.47
N VAL A 63 -4.90 -12.77 -2.68
CA VAL A 63 -4.97 -13.36 -1.34
C VAL A 63 -4.97 -14.88 -1.43
N SER A 64 -5.57 -15.46 -2.47
CA SER A 64 -5.65 -16.91 -2.66
C SER A 64 -4.27 -17.54 -2.81
N GLN A 65 -3.32 -16.79 -3.37
CA GLN A 65 -1.94 -17.21 -3.55
C GLN A 65 -0.93 -16.55 -2.59
N ASN A 66 -1.40 -15.68 -1.69
CA ASN A 66 -0.57 -14.88 -0.80
C ASN A 66 0.46 -14.03 -1.55
N TYR A 67 0.01 -13.28 -2.55
CA TYR A 67 0.88 -12.35 -3.29
C TYR A 67 0.32 -10.93 -3.30
N LEU A 68 1.22 -9.98 -3.08
CA LEU A 68 0.98 -8.57 -3.36
C LEU A 68 1.68 -8.22 -4.66
N PHE A 69 0.98 -7.51 -5.53
CA PHE A 69 1.51 -6.98 -6.77
C PHE A 69 1.61 -5.47 -6.67
N GLY A 70 2.69 -4.91 -7.21
CA GLY A 70 2.90 -3.47 -7.20
C GLY A 70 3.51 -2.97 -8.49
N ILE A 71 3.08 -1.80 -8.95
CA ILE A 71 3.71 -1.08 -10.07
C ILE A 71 4.68 -0.05 -9.49
N GLU A 72 5.96 -0.17 -9.84
CA GLU A 72 6.98 0.78 -9.38
C GLU A 72 6.91 2.10 -10.17
N GLU A 73 7.08 3.21 -9.46
CA GLU A 73 6.78 4.57 -9.95
C GLU A 73 7.67 5.03 -11.11
N LEU A 74 8.94 4.64 -11.13
CA LEU A 74 9.93 5.17 -12.08
C LEU A 74 10.07 4.32 -13.34
N THR A 75 9.99 3.01 -13.17
CA THR A 75 10.25 1.99 -14.19
C THR A 75 8.98 1.43 -14.80
N GLU A 76 7.81 1.67 -14.17
CA GLU A 76 6.52 1.11 -14.61
C GLU A 76 6.52 -0.43 -14.65
N CYS A 77 7.49 -1.08 -14.00
CA CYS A 77 7.58 -2.52 -13.92
C CYS A 77 6.62 -3.08 -12.86
N LEU A 78 6.03 -4.24 -13.17
CA LEU A 78 5.24 -5.02 -12.23
C LEU A 78 6.15 -5.88 -11.34
N TYR A 79 6.01 -5.72 -10.03
CA TYR A 79 6.70 -6.50 -9.02
C TYR A 79 5.72 -7.38 -8.26
N LYS A 80 6.23 -8.50 -7.75
CA LYS A 80 5.48 -9.50 -6.99
C LYS A 80 6.17 -9.73 -5.64
N PHE A 81 5.42 -9.59 -4.56
CA PHE A 81 5.89 -9.74 -3.18
C PHE A 81 5.15 -10.90 -2.50
N ASP A 82 5.88 -11.79 -1.84
CA ASP A 82 5.31 -12.96 -1.14
C ASP A 82 4.78 -12.60 0.24
N LEU A 83 3.47 -12.71 0.45
CA LEU A 83 2.77 -12.35 1.68
C LEU A 83 2.82 -13.40 2.79
N LYS A 84 3.38 -14.60 2.55
CA LYS A 84 3.43 -15.68 3.55
C LYS A 84 4.19 -15.31 4.83
N LYS A 85 5.06 -14.29 4.77
CA LYS A 85 5.77 -13.79 5.96
C LYS A 85 4.91 -12.85 6.81
N TRP A 86 3.76 -12.42 6.31
CA TRP A 86 3.03 -11.26 6.82
C TRP A 86 1.56 -11.52 7.09
N ILE A 87 0.92 -12.41 6.33
CA ILE A 87 -0.42 -12.91 6.58
C ILE A 87 -0.30 -14.30 7.20
N ARG A 88 -1.00 -14.55 8.31
CA ARG A 88 -1.05 -15.84 9.02
C ARG A 88 -2.31 -16.60 8.69
#